data_AF-A0A8B8B9C7-F1
#
_entry.id   AF-A0A8B8B9C7-F1
#
_cell.length_a   1.000
_cell.length_b   1.000
_cell.length_c   1.000
_cell.angle_alpha   90.00
_cell.angle_beta   90.00
_cell.angle_gamma   90.00
#
_symmetry.space_group_name_H-M   'P 1'
#
loop_
_entity.id
_entity.type
_entity.pdbx_description
1 polymer ?
#
loop_
_entity_poly.entity_id
_entity_poly.type
_entity_poly.pdbx_seq_one_letter_code
_entity_poly.pdbx_strand_id
1 'polypeptide(L)'
;MKVVVKLARVIYFFGFYALVFFNSGEGQAYPNGQQYPQYPPREYDPSGQQYPPGVYDPTGPIAPGRPYKIPMESMKNMTEAFGEEIKKLTFNLTAYETYSEMAHKHLTVPKEYDPQELVDNLAREIEALLETKVKAVEKLVKAAEDAKKDHEFRKHLQLEYVNNKKVLSQEDLKLMGMNTAMNSDIYAMINLTQDSLFNDVQVNPNYSTIHVPTNVYDQAPIILNGIQWSKKLTPC
;
A
#
# COMPACT_ATOMS: atom_id res chain seq x y z
N MET A 1 26.69 -4.41 -28.60
CA MET A 1 26.45 -4.11 -27.17
C MET A 1 24.95 -4.17 -26.92
N LYS A 2 24.48 -5.13 -26.14
CA LYS A 2 23.08 -5.32 -25.77
C LYS A 2 22.87 -4.73 -24.38
N VAL A 3 21.98 -3.74 -24.24
CA VAL A 3 21.36 -3.39 -22.97
C VAL A 3 19.86 -3.43 -23.22
N VAL A 4 19.24 -4.52 -22.75
CA VAL A 4 17.81 -4.78 -22.80
C VAL A 4 17.27 -4.41 -21.42
N VAL A 5 16.49 -3.32 -21.34
CA VAL A 5 15.66 -3.05 -20.16
C VAL A 5 14.22 -3.33 -20.57
N LYS A 6 13.72 -4.46 -20.07
CA LYS A 6 12.32 -4.90 -20.16
C LYS A 6 11.47 -4.02 -19.25
N LEU A 7 10.43 -3.42 -19.80
CA LEU A 7 9.29 -2.89 -19.05
C LEU A 7 8.04 -3.48 -19.69
N ALA A 8 7.44 -4.45 -19.02
CA ALA A 8 6.16 -5.01 -19.43
C ALA A 8 5.37 -5.49 -18.21
N ARG A 9 4.16 -4.93 -18.10
CA ARG A 9 2.93 -5.50 -17.54
C ARG A 9 2.81 -5.59 -16.02
N VAL A 10 2.21 -4.54 -15.47
CA VAL A 10 1.23 -4.63 -14.38
C VAL A 10 -0.09 -5.07 -15.00
N ILE A 11 -0.69 -6.16 -14.51
CA ILE A 11 -2.15 -6.42 -14.42
C ILE A 11 -2.39 -7.91 -14.00
N TYR A 12 -3.30 -8.07 -13.04
CA TYR A 12 -3.92 -9.27 -12.43
C TYR A 12 -3.10 -10.18 -11.50
N PHE A 13 -3.49 -10.23 -10.22
CA PHE A 13 -4.25 -11.35 -9.62
C PHE A 13 -4.54 -11.07 -8.12
N PHE A 14 -5.75 -10.58 -7.81
CA PHE A 14 -6.35 -10.80 -6.49
C PHE A 14 -7.03 -12.16 -6.55
N GLY A 15 -6.38 -13.18 -5.99
CA GLY A 15 -6.87 -14.54 -5.94
C GLY A 15 -6.20 -15.28 -4.78
N PHE A 16 -6.99 -15.54 -3.74
CA PHE A 16 -6.80 -16.60 -2.75
C PHE A 16 -5.43 -16.72 -2.06
N TYR A 17 -5.37 -16.13 -0.87
CA TYR A 17 -4.49 -16.58 0.21
C TYR A 17 -4.86 -18.02 0.61
N ALA A 18 -4.13 -18.99 0.08
CA ALA A 18 -3.94 -20.31 0.68
C ALA A 18 -2.65 -20.93 0.14
N LEU A 19 -1.53 -20.22 0.28
CA LEU A 19 -0.21 -20.81 0.11
C LEU A 19 0.18 -21.42 1.46
N VAL A 20 -0.05 -22.72 1.60
CA VAL A 20 0.59 -23.53 2.64
C VAL A 20 2.09 -23.52 2.32
N PHE A 21 2.84 -22.71 3.04
CA PHE A 21 4.30 -22.74 3.03
C PHE A 21 4.76 -24.09 3.56
N PHE A 22 5.07 -25.04 2.68
CA PHE A 22 6.10 -26.03 2.96
C PHE A 22 7.44 -25.31 2.81
N ASN A 23 7.93 -24.76 3.92
CA ASN A 23 9.31 -24.32 4.03
C ASN A 23 10.21 -25.55 3.79
N SER A 24 10.81 -25.62 2.60
CA SER A 24 12.13 -26.22 2.46
C SER A 24 13.05 -25.41 3.36
N GLY A 25 13.39 -25.97 4.52
CA GLY A 25 14.17 -25.30 5.53
C GLY A 25 15.58 -25.00 5.02
N GLU A 26 15.80 -23.80 4.52
CA GLU A 26 17.06 -23.12 4.75
C GLU A 26 17.18 -22.91 6.27
N GLY A 27 18.26 -23.46 6.83
CA GLY A 27 18.45 -23.57 8.27
C GLY A 27 18.36 -22.22 8.97
N GLN A 28 17.29 -22.04 9.77
CA GLN A 28 17.39 -21.15 10.91
C GLN A 28 18.26 -21.83 11.96
N ALA A 29 19.41 -21.23 12.26
CA ALA A 29 20.22 -21.62 13.40
C ALA A 29 19.35 -21.60 14.67
N TYR A 30 19.31 -22.72 15.39
CA TYR A 30 18.66 -22.79 16.68
C TYR A 30 19.27 -21.74 17.62
N PRO A 31 18.48 -20.88 18.28
CA PRO A 31 19.01 -20.04 19.34
C PRO A 31 19.40 -20.98 20.48
N ASN A 32 20.64 -20.83 20.96
CA ASN A 32 21.29 -21.58 22.03
C ASN A 32 22.10 -22.81 21.59
N GLY A 33 23.19 -22.62 20.83
CA GLY A 33 24.45 -23.36 20.97
C GLY A 33 24.46 -24.90 20.97
N GLN A 34 23.37 -25.57 20.57
CA GLN A 34 23.32 -27.03 20.54
C GLN A 34 24.01 -27.54 19.27
N GLN A 35 25.08 -28.32 19.45
CA GLN A 35 25.83 -28.95 18.36
C GLN A 35 24.95 -29.98 17.63
N TYR A 36 25.11 -30.06 16.31
CA TYR A 36 24.48 -31.09 15.48
C TYR A 36 24.79 -32.50 16.03
N PRO A 37 23.81 -33.43 16.09
CA PRO A 37 24.09 -34.82 16.38
C PRO A 37 25.04 -35.38 15.31
N GLN A 38 26.24 -35.78 15.71
CA GLN A 38 27.19 -36.45 14.81
C GLN A 38 26.64 -37.84 14.49
N TYR A 39 26.21 -38.04 13.25
CA TYR A 39 25.88 -39.39 12.78
C TYR A 39 27.18 -40.16 12.54
N PRO A 40 27.28 -41.42 12.98
CA PRO A 40 28.47 -42.23 12.72
C PRO A 40 28.66 -42.39 11.19
N PRO A 41 29.91 -42.41 10.70
CA PRO A 41 30.18 -42.66 9.28
C PRO A 41 29.58 -43.99 8.84
N ARG A 42 29.00 -44.04 7.63
CA ARG A 42 28.57 -45.30 7.02
C ARG A 42 29.80 -46.18 6.79
N GLU A 43 29.95 -47.23 7.57
CA GLU A 43 30.86 -48.33 7.24
C GLU A 43 30.35 -49.00 5.96
N TYR A 44 31.16 -48.96 4.91
CA TYR A 44 30.96 -49.78 3.71
C TYR A 44 31.67 -51.12 3.94
N ASP A 45 30.92 -52.22 3.85
CA ASP A 45 31.50 -53.57 3.77
C ASP A 45 32.40 -53.66 2.53
N PRO A 46 33.71 -53.99 2.67
CA PRO A 46 34.64 -54.03 1.55
C PRO A 46 34.44 -55.20 0.58
N SER A 47 33.53 -56.15 0.86
CA SER A 47 33.43 -57.42 0.12
C SER A 47 32.50 -57.38 -1.11
N GLY A 48 31.76 -56.30 -1.35
CA GLY A 48 31.04 -56.07 -2.61
C GLY A 48 29.94 -57.10 -2.94
N GLN A 49 29.48 -57.92 -1.99
CA GLN A 49 28.41 -58.87 -2.26
C GLN A 49 27.03 -58.20 -2.25
N GLN A 50 26.29 -58.35 -3.36
CA GLN A 50 24.86 -58.01 -3.41
C GLN A 50 24.07 -59.02 -2.57
N TYR A 51 23.27 -58.52 -1.62
CA TYR A 51 22.32 -59.37 -0.90
C TYR A 51 21.18 -59.82 -1.84
N PRO A 52 20.71 -61.08 -1.72
CA PRO A 52 19.68 -61.62 -2.60
C PRO A 52 18.34 -60.91 -2.42
N PRO A 53 17.45 -60.89 -3.44
CA PRO A 53 16.15 -60.23 -3.35
C PRO A 53 15.26 -60.98 -2.35
N GLY A 54 15.05 -60.40 -1.17
CA GLY A 54 14.13 -60.91 -0.15
C GLY A 54 12.69 -60.50 -0.44
N VAL A 55 11.79 -61.48 -0.41
CA VAL A 55 10.33 -61.32 -0.49
C VAL A 55 9.84 -60.43 0.67
N TYR A 56 8.98 -59.46 0.37
CA TYR A 56 8.37 -58.56 1.35
C TYR A 56 7.36 -59.31 2.22
N ASP A 57 7.61 -59.37 3.53
CA ASP A 57 6.64 -59.81 4.56
C ASP A 57 6.13 -58.57 5.32
N PRO A 58 4.87 -58.14 5.10
CA PRO A 58 4.29 -56.96 5.75
C PRO A 58 3.99 -57.13 7.25
N THR A 59 4.19 -58.32 7.83
CA THR A 59 3.78 -58.63 9.21
C THR A 59 4.92 -58.93 10.18
N GLY A 60 6.19 -58.90 9.72
CA GLY A 60 7.35 -59.19 10.56
C GLY A 60 7.78 -58.03 11.49
N PRO A 61 8.42 -58.33 12.65
CA PRO A 61 8.93 -57.31 13.56
C PRO A 61 10.04 -56.47 12.90
N ILE A 62 9.98 -55.15 13.13
CA ILE A 62 10.86 -54.15 12.51
C ILE A 62 12.28 -54.29 13.09
N ALA A 63 13.24 -54.73 12.28
CA ALA A 63 14.65 -54.76 12.67
C ALA A 63 15.23 -53.33 12.79
N PRO A 64 15.91 -52.97 13.90
CA PRO A 64 16.50 -51.64 14.07
C PRO A 64 17.65 -51.44 13.08
N GLY A 65 17.59 -50.35 12.30
CA GLY A 65 18.67 -49.93 11.40
C GLY A 65 18.40 -50.02 9.89
N ARG A 66 17.22 -50.45 9.43
CA ARG A 66 16.86 -50.36 8.01
C ARG A 66 16.32 -48.96 7.67
N PRO A 67 16.91 -48.20 6.72
CA PRO A 67 16.26 -47.02 6.18
C PRO A 67 15.02 -47.48 5.42
N TYR A 68 13.83 -47.19 5.96
CA TYR A 68 12.56 -47.51 5.32
C TYR A 68 12.44 -46.69 4.03
N LYS A 69 12.85 -47.27 2.90
CA LYS A 69 12.65 -46.67 1.59
C LYS A 69 11.22 -46.96 1.17
N ILE A 70 10.30 -46.03 1.45
CA ILE A 70 8.95 -46.08 0.88
C ILE A 70 9.13 -46.10 -0.65
N PRO A 71 8.59 -47.10 -1.36
CA PRO A 71 8.64 -47.13 -2.81
C PRO A 71 8.08 -45.82 -3.37
N MET A 72 8.76 -45.22 -4.34
CA MET A 72 8.34 -43.95 -4.96
C MET A 72 6.91 -44.03 -5.51
N GLU A 73 6.52 -45.21 -6.00
CA GLU A 73 5.17 -45.50 -6.48
C GLU A 73 4.12 -45.42 -5.36
N SER A 74 4.42 -45.93 -4.17
CA SER A 74 3.53 -45.82 -3.00
C SER A 74 3.39 -44.37 -2.53
N MET A 75 4.48 -43.59 -2.54
CA MET A 75 4.44 -42.15 -2.21
C MET A 75 3.62 -41.36 -3.22
N LYS A 76 3.75 -41.66 -4.51
CA LYS A 76 2.94 -41.02 -5.56
C LYS A 76 1.46 -41.35 -5.38
N ASN A 77 1.11 -42.62 -5.24
CA ASN A 77 -0.27 -43.04 -5.04
C ASN A 77 -0.89 -42.41 -3.77
N MET A 78 -0.11 -42.30 -2.69
CA MET A 78 -0.55 -41.64 -1.46
C MET A 78 -0.77 -40.14 -1.67
N THR A 79 0.14 -39.47 -2.37
CA THR A 79 0.04 -38.02 -2.64
C THR A 79 -1.12 -37.69 -3.57
N GLU A 80 -1.37 -38.55 -4.57
CA GLU A 80 -2.51 -38.43 -5.49
C GLU A 80 -3.83 -38.66 -4.75
N ALA A 81 -3.93 -39.71 -3.93
CA ALA A 81 -5.14 -39.98 -3.14
C ALA A 81 -5.43 -38.85 -2.15
N PHE A 82 -4.41 -38.37 -1.45
CA PHE A 82 -4.53 -37.25 -0.52
C PHE A 82 -4.90 -35.94 -1.23
N GLY A 83 -4.30 -35.65 -2.39
CA GLY A 83 -4.62 -34.49 -3.20
C GLY A 83 -6.07 -34.50 -3.68
N GLU A 84 -6.59 -35.65 -4.09
CA GLU A 84 -7.99 -35.82 -4.47
C GLU A 84 -8.95 -35.65 -3.29
N GLU A 85 -8.60 -36.12 -2.09
CA GLU A 85 -9.41 -35.88 -0.90
C GLU A 85 -9.46 -34.40 -0.50
N ILE A 86 -8.32 -33.72 -0.49
CA ILE A 86 -8.29 -32.27 -0.22
C ILE A 86 -9.11 -31.53 -1.26
N LYS A 87 -8.93 -31.84 -2.55
CA LYS A 87 -9.67 -31.24 -3.64
C LYS A 87 -11.18 -31.36 -3.41
N LYS A 88 -11.68 -32.58 -3.12
CA LYS A 88 -13.11 -32.83 -2.83
C LYS A 88 -13.59 -32.04 -1.61
N LEU A 89 -12.81 -32.03 -0.53
CA LEU A 89 -13.13 -31.27 0.68
C LEU A 89 -13.20 -29.77 0.38
N THR A 90 -12.22 -29.22 -0.34
CA THR A 90 -12.16 -27.80 -0.71
C THR A 90 -13.33 -27.41 -1.61
N PHE A 91 -13.63 -28.18 -2.67
CA PHE A 91 -14.78 -27.89 -3.55
C PHE A 91 -16.11 -27.91 -2.79
N ASN A 92 -16.28 -28.84 -1.86
CA ASN A 92 -17.50 -28.94 -1.05
C ASN A 92 -17.59 -27.79 -0.01
N LEU A 93 -16.52 -27.53 0.74
CA LEU A 93 -16.49 -26.46 1.76
C LEU A 93 -16.66 -25.07 1.15
N THR A 94 -16.06 -24.82 -0.01
CA THR A 94 -16.19 -23.55 -0.73
C THR A 94 -17.51 -23.45 -1.50
N ALA A 95 -18.28 -24.53 -1.56
CA ALA A 95 -19.46 -24.69 -2.41
C ALA A 95 -19.19 -24.20 -3.85
N TYR A 96 -17.98 -24.45 -4.36
CA TYR A 96 -17.51 -23.84 -5.59
C TYR A 96 -18.40 -24.18 -6.79
N GLU A 97 -18.93 -25.41 -6.86
CA GLU A 97 -19.83 -25.82 -7.94
C GLU A 97 -21.12 -24.98 -7.94
N THR A 98 -21.71 -24.75 -6.77
CA THR A 98 -22.94 -23.93 -6.66
C THR A 98 -22.66 -22.47 -7.00
N TYR A 99 -21.53 -21.92 -6.55
CA TYR A 99 -21.11 -20.57 -6.91
C TYR A 99 -20.79 -20.42 -8.40
N SER A 100 -20.10 -21.40 -9.01
CA SER A 100 -19.78 -21.39 -10.43
C SER A 100 -21.06 -21.46 -11.28
N GLU A 101 -22.01 -22.31 -10.91
CA GLU A 101 -23.30 -22.39 -11.60
C GLU A 101 -24.12 -21.11 -11.44
N MET A 102 -24.20 -20.54 -10.23
CA MET A 102 -24.89 -19.27 -10.00
C MET A 102 -24.21 -18.14 -10.76
N ALA A 103 -22.89 -18.10 -10.80
CA ALA A 103 -22.11 -17.16 -11.59
C ALA A 103 -22.46 -17.28 -13.08
N HIS A 104 -22.49 -18.48 -13.66
CA HIS A 104 -22.86 -18.66 -15.06
C HIS A 104 -24.34 -18.36 -15.35
N LYS A 105 -25.25 -18.59 -14.39
CA LYS A 105 -26.69 -18.32 -14.55
C LYS A 105 -27.05 -16.84 -14.37
N HIS A 106 -26.32 -16.11 -13.52
CA HIS A 106 -26.69 -14.75 -13.09
C HIS A 106 -25.70 -13.66 -13.52
N LEU A 107 -24.47 -13.99 -13.92
CA LEU A 107 -23.56 -13.00 -14.49
C LEU A 107 -23.98 -12.74 -15.95
N THR A 108 -24.26 -11.47 -16.22
CA THR A 108 -24.55 -10.97 -17.56
C THR A 108 -23.32 -11.10 -18.47
N VAL A 109 -23.59 -11.07 -19.78
CA VAL A 109 -22.66 -11.21 -20.90
C VAL A 109 -21.26 -10.69 -20.56
N PRO A 110 -20.20 -11.51 -20.69
CA PRO A 110 -18.84 -11.07 -20.42
C PRO A 110 -18.52 -9.85 -21.28
N LYS A 111 -18.15 -8.74 -20.63
CA LYS A 111 -17.73 -7.53 -21.31
C LYS A 111 -16.25 -7.64 -21.62
N GLU A 112 -15.93 -7.87 -22.88
CA GLU A 112 -14.56 -7.77 -23.37
C GLU A 112 -14.15 -6.30 -23.41
N TYR A 113 -12.95 -5.99 -22.92
CA TYR A 113 -12.37 -4.66 -22.96
C TYR A 113 -11.09 -4.72 -23.79
N ASP A 114 -10.98 -3.84 -24.78
CA ASP A 114 -9.71 -3.64 -25.47
C ASP A 114 -8.75 -2.88 -24.54
N PRO A 115 -7.57 -3.45 -24.20
CA PRO A 115 -6.59 -2.77 -23.37
C PRO A 115 -6.10 -1.44 -23.98
N GLN A 116 -6.10 -1.30 -25.31
CA GLN A 116 -5.72 -0.03 -25.95
C GLN A 116 -6.78 1.04 -25.69
N GLU A 117 -8.05 0.70 -25.92
CA GLU A 117 -9.17 1.61 -25.65
C GLU A 117 -9.22 2.07 -24.18
N LEU A 118 -8.94 1.19 -23.22
CA LEU A 118 -8.87 1.56 -21.80
C LEU A 118 -7.77 2.58 -21.51
N VAL A 119 -6.59 2.39 -22.07
CA VAL A 119 -5.46 3.31 -21.89
C VAL A 119 -5.75 4.64 -22.57
N ASP A 120 -6.34 4.61 -23.77
CA ASP A 120 -6.71 5.82 -24.50
C ASP A 120 -7.82 6.61 -23.78
N ASN A 121 -8.80 5.92 -23.19
CA ASN A 121 -9.81 6.53 -22.34
C ASN A 121 -9.19 7.19 -21.11
N LEU A 122 -8.31 6.48 -20.40
CA LEU A 122 -7.61 7.02 -19.24
C LEU A 122 -6.75 8.24 -19.61
N ALA A 123 -6.05 8.18 -20.75
CA ALA A 123 -5.24 9.28 -21.24
C ALA A 123 -6.09 10.54 -21.50
N ARG A 124 -7.26 10.38 -22.14
CA ARG A 124 -8.22 11.48 -22.37
C ARG A 124 -8.78 12.06 -21.07
N GLU A 125 -9.12 11.23 -20.09
CA GLU A 125 -9.59 11.70 -18.78
C GLU A 125 -8.52 12.52 -18.04
N ILE A 126 -7.27 12.05 -18.07
CA ILE A 126 -6.14 12.79 -17.49
C ILE A 126 -5.90 14.10 -18.24
N GLU A 127 -5.98 14.10 -19.56
CA GLU A 127 -5.84 15.30 -20.38
C GLU A 127 -6.88 16.36 -20.00
N ALA A 128 -8.17 15.99 -19.95
CA ALA A 128 -9.25 16.90 -19.58
C ALA A 128 -9.09 17.45 -18.15
N LEU A 129 -8.63 16.61 -17.22
CA LEU A 129 -8.35 17.01 -15.84
C LEU A 129 -7.20 18.02 -15.78
N LEU A 130 -6.11 17.77 -16.51
CA LEU A 130 -4.96 18.66 -16.57
C LEU A 130 -5.31 19.99 -17.25
N GLU A 131 -6.08 19.96 -18.33
CA GLU A 131 -6.56 21.17 -18.99
C GLU A 131 -7.38 22.05 -18.04
N THR A 132 -8.26 21.43 -17.24
CA THR A 132 -9.03 22.14 -16.21
C THR A 132 -8.14 22.76 -15.14
N LYS A 133 -7.09 22.05 -14.71
CA LYS A 133 -6.09 22.57 -13.76
C LYS A 133 -5.30 23.74 -14.34
N VAL A 134 -4.89 23.67 -15.61
CA VAL A 134 -4.20 24.76 -16.32
C VAL A 134 -5.09 26.00 -16.37
N LYS A 135 -6.36 25.85 -16.79
CA LYS A 135 -7.33 26.96 -16.83
C LYS A 135 -7.55 27.59 -15.44
N ALA A 136 -7.56 26.79 -14.38
CA ALA A 136 -7.67 27.30 -13.02
C ALA A 136 -6.43 28.13 -12.62
N VAL A 137 -5.23 27.65 -12.95
CA VAL A 137 -3.97 28.38 -12.71
C VAL A 137 -3.93 29.68 -13.51
N GLU A 138 -4.31 29.67 -14.78
CA GLU A 138 -4.37 30.89 -15.61
C GLU A 138 -5.29 31.95 -15.00
N LYS A 139 -6.46 31.55 -14.49
CA LYS A 139 -7.37 32.45 -13.76
C LYS A 139 -6.73 33.02 -12.49
N LEU A 140 -6.04 32.19 -11.71
CA LEU A 140 -5.35 32.62 -10.49
C LEU A 140 -4.21 33.60 -10.80
N VAL A 141 -3.43 33.35 -11.85
CA VAL A 141 -2.35 34.25 -12.30
C VAL A 141 -2.92 35.60 -12.70
N LYS A 142 -3.96 35.62 -13.54
CA LYS A 142 -4.61 36.87 -13.95
C LYS A 142 -5.17 37.64 -12.74
N ALA A 143 -5.86 36.95 -11.83
CA ALA A 143 -6.36 37.55 -10.60
C ALA A 143 -5.22 38.12 -9.73
N ALA A 144 -4.07 37.45 -9.67
CA ALA A 144 -2.89 37.93 -8.94
C ALA A 144 -2.25 39.16 -9.58
N GLU A 145 -2.14 39.19 -10.91
CA GLU A 145 -1.64 40.33 -11.66
C GLU A 145 -2.54 41.56 -11.47
N ASP A 146 -3.85 41.39 -11.63
CA ASP A 146 -4.84 42.45 -11.41
C ASP A 146 -4.81 42.93 -9.95
N ALA A 147 -4.81 42.01 -8.98
CA ALA A 147 -4.75 42.33 -7.56
C ALA A 147 -3.51 43.14 -7.18
N LYS A 148 -2.34 42.76 -7.71
CA LYS A 148 -1.07 43.44 -7.47
C LYS A 148 -0.99 44.79 -8.20
N LYS A 149 -1.50 44.88 -9.43
CA LYS A 149 -1.53 46.12 -10.22
C LYS A 149 -2.34 47.21 -9.52
N ASP A 150 -3.47 46.84 -8.93
CA ASP A 150 -4.34 47.77 -8.20
C ASP A 150 -3.84 48.13 -6.79
N HIS A 151 -2.73 47.52 -6.34
CA HIS A 151 -2.25 47.67 -4.96
C HIS A 151 -1.23 48.79 -4.82
N GLU A 152 -1.50 49.72 -3.91
CA GLU A 152 -0.57 50.78 -3.52
C GLU A 152 0.23 50.41 -2.29
N PHE A 153 1.55 50.64 -2.34
CA PHE A 153 2.44 50.32 -1.23
C PHE A 153 2.23 51.27 -0.04
N ARG A 154 1.99 50.70 1.15
CA ARG A 154 1.84 51.44 2.41
C ARG A 154 2.92 51.04 3.43
N LYS A 155 3.71 52.01 3.88
CA LYS A 155 4.82 51.76 4.83
C LYS A 155 4.35 51.36 6.24
N HIS A 156 3.21 51.90 6.69
CA HIS A 156 2.65 51.70 8.02
C HIS A 156 1.31 50.97 7.95
N LEU A 157 1.31 49.77 7.36
CA LEU A 157 0.13 48.92 7.26
C LEU A 157 0.04 48.05 8.52
N GLN A 158 -1.14 48.01 9.15
CA GLN A 158 -1.47 47.02 10.17
C GLN A 158 -2.52 46.08 9.57
N LEU A 159 -2.21 44.79 9.53
CA LEU A 159 -3.05 43.79 8.87
C LEU A 159 -3.07 42.51 9.69
N GLU A 160 -4.26 42.11 10.11
CA GLU A 160 -4.48 40.79 10.69
C GLU A 160 -4.67 39.77 9.56
N TYR A 161 -4.00 38.63 9.68
CA TYR A 161 -4.07 37.53 8.73
C TYR A 161 -3.83 36.20 9.43
N VAL A 162 -4.32 35.12 8.81
CA VAL A 162 -4.16 33.76 9.33
C VAL A 162 -2.78 33.23 8.96
N ASN A 163 -1.87 33.20 9.93
CA ASN A 163 -0.55 32.59 9.77
C ASN A 163 -0.67 31.07 9.95
N ASN A 164 -0.21 30.30 8.95
CA ASN A 164 -0.28 28.84 8.97
C ASN A 164 0.40 28.22 10.20
N LYS A 165 1.47 28.83 10.71
CA LYS A 165 2.18 28.33 11.91
C LYS A 165 1.39 28.50 13.21
N LYS A 166 0.35 29.33 13.17
CA LYS A 166 -0.52 29.67 14.31
C LYS A 166 -1.89 28.99 14.20
N VAL A 167 -2.11 28.15 13.19
CA VAL A 167 -3.34 27.36 13.04
C VAL A 167 -3.10 26.01 13.72
N LEU A 168 -3.95 25.66 14.66
CA LEU A 168 -3.90 24.40 15.40
C LEU A 168 -5.30 23.82 15.53
N SER A 169 -5.38 22.48 15.57
CA SER A 169 -6.62 21.80 15.91
C SER A 169 -6.97 21.97 17.38
N GLN A 170 -8.24 21.71 17.73
CA GLN A 170 -8.64 21.69 19.14
C GLN A 170 -7.94 20.56 19.90
N GLU A 171 -7.65 19.45 19.24
CA GLU A 171 -6.91 18.32 19.80
C GLU A 171 -5.45 18.71 20.10
N ASP A 172 -4.78 19.41 19.18
CA ASP A 172 -3.39 19.87 19.36
C ASP A 172 -3.27 20.86 20.52
N LEU A 173 -4.23 21.78 20.64
CA LEU A 173 -4.29 22.73 21.76
C LEU A 173 -4.45 22.00 23.10
N LYS A 174 -5.34 21.02 23.18
CA LYS A 174 -5.50 20.18 24.39
C LYS A 174 -4.23 19.41 24.72
N LEU A 175 -3.55 18.84 23.72
CA LEU A 175 -2.30 18.10 23.90
C LEU A 175 -1.18 18.99 24.48
N MET A 176 -1.14 20.26 24.07
CA MET A 176 -0.19 21.25 24.60
C MET A 176 -0.59 21.83 25.96
N GLY A 177 -1.67 21.36 26.58
CA GLY A 177 -2.18 21.91 27.84
C GLY A 177 -2.71 23.34 27.72
N MET A 178 -3.08 23.74 26.50
CA MET A 178 -3.50 25.09 26.15
C MET A 178 -5.01 25.15 25.95
N ASN A 179 -5.68 26.07 26.66
CA ASN A 179 -7.12 26.29 26.50
C ASN A 179 -7.39 27.35 25.42
N THR A 180 -8.39 27.10 24.57
CA THR A 180 -8.80 27.96 23.44
C THR A 180 -9.11 29.41 23.85
N ALA A 181 -9.65 29.62 25.06
CA ALA A 181 -10.03 30.94 25.56
C ALA A 181 -8.86 31.81 26.06
N MET A 182 -7.71 31.21 26.41
CA MET A 182 -6.54 31.97 26.91
C MET A 182 -5.52 32.30 25.82
N ASN A 183 -5.59 31.61 24.68
CA ASN A 183 -4.57 31.70 23.62
C ASN A 183 -5.12 32.20 22.27
N SER A 184 -6.30 32.83 22.26
CA SER A 184 -6.91 33.42 21.05
C SER A 184 -6.01 34.45 20.38
N ASP A 185 -5.18 35.13 21.16
CA ASP A 185 -4.27 36.17 20.66
C ASP A 185 -3.00 35.58 20.02
N ILE A 186 -2.72 34.29 20.27
CA ILE A 186 -1.53 33.56 19.82
C ILE A 186 -1.85 32.67 18.63
N TYR A 187 -3.03 32.03 18.63
CA TYR A 187 -3.45 31.08 17.59
C TYR A 187 -4.66 31.58 16.82
N ALA A 188 -4.61 31.42 15.50
CA ALA A 188 -5.70 31.81 14.63
C ALA A 188 -6.88 30.85 14.80
N MET A 189 -8.01 31.40 15.24
CA MET A 189 -9.22 30.65 15.59
C MET A 189 -10.05 30.32 14.34
N ILE A 190 -9.44 29.63 13.36
CA ILE A 190 -10.19 29.06 12.25
C ILE A 190 -10.70 27.68 12.63
N ASN A 191 -11.98 27.40 12.37
CA ASN A 191 -12.53 26.08 12.64
C ASN A 191 -12.00 25.08 11.60
N LEU A 192 -11.40 23.99 12.04
CA LEU A 192 -10.91 22.94 11.16
C LEU A 192 -11.87 21.76 11.21
N THR A 193 -12.16 21.17 10.05
CA THR A 193 -13.02 20.00 9.91
C THR A 193 -12.27 18.91 9.17
N GLN A 194 -12.48 17.65 9.54
CA GLN A 194 -11.94 16.53 8.79
C GLN A 194 -12.61 16.44 7.41
N ASP A 195 -11.80 16.26 6.38
CA ASP A 195 -12.28 16.15 5.00
C ASP A 195 -11.67 14.92 4.31
N SER A 196 -12.54 14.03 3.83
CA SER A 196 -12.16 12.81 3.11
C SER A 196 -11.36 13.07 1.82
N LEU A 197 -11.55 14.23 1.18
CA LEU A 197 -10.79 14.64 -0.01
C LEU A 197 -9.30 14.85 0.32
N PHE A 198 -9.00 15.14 1.58
CA PHE A 198 -7.66 15.42 2.10
C PHE A 198 -7.16 14.30 3.03
N ASN A 199 -7.61 13.05 2.85
CA ASN A 199 -7.24 11.90 3.69
C ASN A 199 -7.63 12.09 5.18
N ASP A 200 -8.82 12.64 5.43
CA ASP A 200 -9.38 12.93 6.76
C ASP A 200 -8.50 13.86 7.63
N VAL A 201 -7.60 14.60 6.98
CA VAL A 201 -6.84 15.68 7.62
C VAL A 201 -7.79 16.83 7.94
N GLN A 202 -7.56 17.48 9.08
CA GLN A 202 -8.33 18.65 9.46
C GLN A 202 -7.95 19.85 8.58
N VAL A 203 -8.92 20.35 7.81
CA VAL A 203 -8.74 21.47 6.87
C VAL A 203 -9.87 22.47 7.02
N ASN A 204 -9.69 23.66 6.42
CA ASN A 204 -10.76 24.63 6.26
C ASN A 204 -10.85 25.06 4.79
N PRO A 205 -11.95 24.78 4.08
CA PRO A 205 -12.10 25.13 2.66
C PRO A 205 -12.43 26.61 2.42
N ASN A 206 -12.86 27.35 3.45
CA ASN A 206 -13.33 28.73 3.35
C ASN A 206 -12.21 29.76 3.58
N TYR A 207 -11.12 29.37 4.22
CA TYR A 207 -10.02 30.28 4.54
C TYR A 207 -8.72 29.81 3.93
N SER A 208 -8.02 30.72 3.27
CA SER A 208 -6.61 30.52 2.88
C SER A 208 -5.69 30.98 4.00
N THR A 209 -4.63 30.23 4.25
CA THR A 209 -3.59 30.57 5.24
C THR A 209 -2.32 31.05 4.56
N ILE A 210 -1.47 31.76 5.31
CA ILE A 210 -0.21 32.30 4.80
C ILE A 210 0.96 31.67 5.54
N HIS A 211 1.89 31.11 4.77
CA HIS A 211 3.13 30.59 5.31
C HIS A 211 4.24 31.63 5.20
N VAL A 212 4.70 32.13 6.36
CA VAL A 212 5.89 32.97 6.46
C VAL A 212 7.01 32.14 7.09
N PRO A 213 8.17 31.95 6.41
CA PRO A 213 9.32 31.25 6.97
C PRO A 213 9.77 31.81 8.32
N THR A 214 10.44 31.02 9.14
CA THR A 214 10.87 31.44 10.49
C THR A 214 11.97 32.50 10.48
N ASN A 215 12.77 32.57 9.41
CA ASN A 215 13.83 33.57 9.24
C ASN A 215 13.32 34.91 8.64
N VAL A 216 12.02 35.03 8.35
CA VAL A 216 11.41 36.24 7.81
C VAL A 216 10.51 36.88 8.87
N TYR A 217 10.72 38.19 9.12
CA TYR A 217 9.84 38.96 9.99
C TYR A 217 8.50 39.25 9.29
N ASP A 218 7.41 38.79 9.88
CA ASP A 218 6.10 38.79 9.25
C ASP A 218 5.40 40.16 9.25
N GLN A 219 5.74 41.03 10.21
CA GLN A 219 5.24 42.42 10.26
C GLN A 219 6.06 43.40 9.39
N ALA A 220 7.02 42.90 8.61
CA ALA A 220 7.77 43.76 7.69
C ALA A 220 6.81 44.38 6.65
N PRO A 221 6.93 45.68 6.32
CA PRO A 221 6.00 46.35 5.40
C PRO A 221 5.87 45.65 4.05
N ILE A 222 6.95 45.11 3.50
CA ILE A 222 6.93 44.37 2.23
C ILE A 222 6.08 43.09 2.31
N ILE A 223 6.14 42.40 3.45
CA ILE A 223 5.37 41.17 3.68
C ILE A 223 3.89 41.51 3.86
N LEU A 224 3.56 42.47 4.73
CA LEU A 224 2.18 42.87 4.98
C LEU A 224 1.48 43.42 3.72
N ASN A 225 2.19 44.19 2.89
CA ASN A 225 1.65 44.61 1.59
C ASN A 225 1.44 43.41 0.66
N GLY A 226 2.39 42.47 0.64
CA GLY A 226 2.28 41.17 -0.05
C GLY A 226 0.98 40.45 0.29
N ILE A 227 0.75 40.29 1.59
CA ILE A 227 -0.43 39.66 2.16
C ILE A 227 -1.69 40.44 1.80
N GLN A 228 -1.65 41.78 1.82
CA GLN A 228 -2.81 42.62 1.56
C GLN A 228 -3.38 42.42 0.16
N TRP A 229 -2.55 42.45 -0.87
CA TRP A 229 -3.07 42.26 -2.23
C TRP A 229 -3.41 40.80 -2.50
N SER A 230 -2.69 39.83 -1.90
CA SER A 230 -3.00 38.42 -2.07
C SER A 230 -4.31 37.99 -1.39
N LYS A 231 -4.86 38.77 -0.45
CA LYS A 231 -6.20 38.54 0.11
C LYS A 231 -7.30 38.50 -0.97
N LYS A 232 -7.12 39.21 -2.09
CA LYS A 232 -8.08 39.21 -3.21
C LYS A 232 -8.13 37.87 -3.97
N LEU A 233 -7.20 36.94 -3.72
CA LEU A 233 -7.16 35.63 -4.37
C LEU A 233 -8.10 34.62 -3.72
N THR A 234 -8.47 34.84 -2.47
CA THR A 234 -9.46 34.00 -1.79
C THR A 234 -10.85 34.48 -2.21
N PRO A 235 -11.69 33.63 -2.83
CA PRO A 235 -13.07 34.02 -3.13
C PRO A 235 -13.81 34.32 -1.82
N CYS A 236 -14.56 35.41 -1.80
CA CYS A 236 -15.49 35.75 -0.71
C CYS A 236 -16.73 34.86 -0.73
#